data_AF-A0A1Q6Q5M8-F1
#
_entry.id   AF-A0A1Q6Q5M8-F1
#
_cell.length_a   1.000
_cell.length_b   1.000
_cell.length_c   1.000
_cell.angle_alpha   90.00
_cell.angle_beta   90.00
_cell.angle_gamma   90.00
#
_symmetry.space_group_name_H-M   'P 1'
#
loop_
_entity.id
_entity.type
_entity.pdbx_description
1 polymer ?
#
loop_
_entity_poly.entity_id
_entity_poly.type
_entity_poly.pdbx_seq_one_letter_code
_entity_poly.pdbx_strand_id
1 'polypeptide(L)'
;MEEQNRQAVKEALKDDDGYYRTEQMGSDDENAADLNRIWDVDQNITSIYSSAYNPDYQTFRQKTFGLEEPFRNGMMQSVSKNPVFQRMMGVRYIVSDSDVPGYTLVKKCGTTGIYQNKDAAPVMYATDRVMTEEEYKKLTFPYNQTAFLEYAVVGEHTESSDQNIMTAYEPVSLKMANNRTTGGAEQKTMQQEGQKQILFLRFRVDNAHPNKDVAVWINGIRNKLSAKDHVYYNENKIFTYAVPLKDGEDNISVTFGKGKYRLRHVQAYLGSLPERSELLYQSEIQVDKKQTEDNVIQGTIRVKKDGWFITSIPYDKHFKIYIDGKETEIQKVNTAFLGCKIESGNHELKIIYHAPGTTTGKILSLIGIAGFLLVLVREKRKQKNTR
;
A
#
# COMPACT_ATOMS: atom_id res chain seq x y z
N MET A 1 -8.20 19.30 14.81
CA MET A 1 -8.07 18.20 13.84
C MET A 1 -6.88 17.31 14.17
N GLU A 2 -5.64 17.83 14.22
CA GLU A 2 -4.46 17.00 14.57
C GLU A 2 -4.60 16.22 15.88
N GLU A 3 -5.02 16.88 16.97
CA GLU A 3 -5.23 16.20 18.26
C GLU A 3 -6.33 15.13 18.19
N GLN A 4 -7.37 15.35 17.38
CA GLN A 4 -8.46 14.38 17.17
C GLN A 4 -7.97 13.18 16.36
N ASN A 5 -7.14 13.39 15.34
CA ASN A 5 -6.53 12.31 14.56
C ASN A 5 -5.58 11.48 15.44
N ARG A 6 -4.75 12.13 16.25
CA ARG A 6 -3.88 11.47 17.24
C ARG A 6 -4.70 10.62 18.21
N GLN A 7 -5.76 11.18 18.78
CA GLN A 7 -6.63 10.45 19.70
C GLN A 7 -7.32 9.27 19.00
N ALA A 8 -7.80 9.46 17.78
CA ALA A 8 -8.47 8.42 17.01
C ALA A 8 -7.53 7.26 16.64
N VAL A 9 -6.29 7.54 16.23
CA VAL A 9 -5.30 6.48 15.96
C VAL A 9 -4.96 5.71 17.23
N LYS A 10 -4.70 6.40 18.35
CA LYS A 10 -4.46 5.74 19.65
C LYS A 10 -5.60 4.84 20.06
N GLU A 11 -6.83 5.31 19.87
CA GLU A 11 -8.02 4.53 20.20
C GLU A 11 -8.21 3.33 19.27
N ALA A 12 -7.88 3.45 17.99
CA ALA A 12 -7.95 2.35 17.02
C ALA A 12 -6.96 1.23 17.36
N LEU A 13 -5.76 1.57 17.85
CA LEU A 13 -4.68 0.62 18.14
C LEU A 13 -4.77 -0.02 19.54
N LYS A 14 -5.57 0.55 20.45
CA LYS A 14 -5.60 0.18 21.86
C LYS A 14 -5.92 -1.30 22.12
N ASP A 15 -6.86 -1.85 21.37
CA ASP A 15 -7.37 -3.22 21.54
C ASP A 15 -7.07 -4.12 20.33
N ASP A 16 -6.19 -3.69 19.40
CA ASP A 16 -5.75 -4.53 18.28
C ASP A 16 -4.47 -5.29 18.67
N ASP A 17 -4.63 -6.59 18.88
CA ASP A 17 -3.54 -7.54 19.14
C ASP A 17 -2.87 -8.03 17.86
N GLY A 18 -3.48 -7.77 16.70
CA GLY A 18 -2.93 -8.10 15.39
C GLY A 18 -1.88 -7.12 14.90
N TYR A 19 -1.11 -7.55 13.89
CA TYR A 19 -0.15 -6.70 13.19
C TYR A 19 -0.77 -6.17 11.89
N TYR A 20 -1.51 -5.08 12.00
CA TYR A 20 -2.21 -4.41 10.91
C TYR A 20 -1.74 -2.97 10.70
N ARG A 21 -2.19 -2.36 9.61
CA ARG A 21 -1.93 -0.96 9.27
C ARG A 21 -3.13 -0.08 9.59
N THR A 22 -2.84 1.16 9.98
CA THR A 22 -3.83 2.20 10.28
C THR A 22 -3.46 3.45 9.50
N GLU A 23 -4.34 3.90 8.61
CA GLU A 23 -4.11 5.10 7.78
C GLU A 23 -4.89 6.29 8.30
N GLN A 24 -4.40 7.50 8.00
CA GLN A 24 -5.21 8.71 8.04
C GLN A 24 -5.57 9.08 6.60
N MET A 25 -6.84 9.40 6.36
CA MET A 25 -7.32 9.77 5.02
C MET A 25 -8.15 11.04 5.09
N GLY A 26 -7.81 12.02 4.24
CA GLY A 26 -8.54 13.26 4.06
C GLY A 26 -8.57 13.71 2.60
N SER A 27 -8.60 15.02 2.39
CA SER A 27 -8.45 15.66 1.09
C SER A 27 -7.06 15.38 0.46
N ASP A 28 -6.92 15.62 -0.85
CA ASP A 28 -5.63 15.46 -1.54
C ASP A 28 -4.52 16.31 -0.91
N ASP A 29 -4.86 17.51 -0.40
CA ASP A 29 -3.89 18.43 0.20
C ASP A 29 -3.47 17.97 1.61
N GLU A 30 -4.42 17.45 2.40
CA GLU A 30 -4.12 16.83 3.69
C GLU A 30 -3.27 15.57 3.51
N ASN A 31 -3.66 14.68 2.59
CA ASN A 31 -2.91 13.47 2.30
C ASN A 31 -1.48 13.79 1.81
N ALA A 32 -1.30 14.90 1.07
CA ALA A 32 0.02 15.36 0.65
C ALA A 32 0.88 15.85 1.84
N ALA A 33 0.26 16.55 2.79
CA ALA A 33 0.93 17.08 3.98
C ALA A 33 1.32 15.95 4.97
N ASP A 34 0.55 14.86 4.99
CA ASP A 34 0.67 13.80 6.00
C ASP A 34 1.31 12.49 5.48
N LEU A 35 1.94 12.48 4.30
CA LEU A 35 2.56 11.27 3.72
C LEU A 35 3.47 10.47 4.65
N ASN A 36 4.27 11.15 5.48
CA ASN A 36 5.19 10.56 6.45
C ASN A 36 4.72 10.74 7.90
N ARG A 37 3.44 11.08 8.10
CA ARG A 37 2.88 11.37 9.42
C ARG A 37 2.58 10.08 10.16
N ILE A 38 3.20 9.95 11.32
CA ILE A 38 2.91 8.92 12.31
C ILE A 38 2.27 9.60 13.53
N TRP A 39 1.07 9.17 13.89
CA TRP A 39 0.28 9.72 15.00
C TRP A 39 0.53 8.98 16.31
N ASP A 40 0.88 7.70 16.23
CA ASP A 40 1.25 6.85 17.36
C ASP A 40 2.43 5.94 16.97
N VAL A 41 3.30 5.59 17.92
CA VAL A 41 4.52 4.81 17.66
C VAL A 41 4.20 3.39 17.16
N ASP A 42 3.04 2.85 17.53
CA ASP A 42 2.59 1.52 17.10
C ASP A 42 1.88 1.55 15.72
N GLN A 43 1.76 2.73 15.10
CA GLN A 43 1.08 2.90 13.82
C GLN A 43 1.98 2.47 12.65
N ASN A 44 1.51 1.49 11.87
CA ASN A 44 2.07 1.16 10.57
C ASN A 44 1.21 1.75 9.45
N ILE A 45 1.86 2.35 8.44
CA ILE A 45 1.20 3.00 7.29
C ILE A 45 1.70 2.39 5.97
N THR A 46 0.97 2.68 4.90
CA THR A 46 1.33 2.39 3.50
C THR A 46 1.69 3.66 2.73
N SER A 47 1.28 4.84 3.23
CA SER A 47 1.68 6.12 2.65
C SER A 47 3.12 6.46 2.98
N ILE A 48 3.83 7.07 2.04
CA ILE A 48 5.20 7.53 2.24
C ILE A 48 5.57 8.60 1.21
N TYR A 49 6.45 9.51 1.61
CA TYR A 49 7.32 10.27 0.71
C TYR A 49 8.76 9.82 0.91
N SER A 50 9.44 9.46 -0.18
CA SER A 50 10.85 9.07 -0.16
C SER A 50 11.58 9.47 -1.44
N SER A 51 12.83 9.93 -1.33
CA SER A 51 13.70 10.10 -2.50
C SER A 51 14.50 8.84 -2.83
N ALA A 52 14.44 7.83 -1.95
CA ALA A 52 15.16 6.56 -2.04
C ALA A 52 14.16 5.41 -1.94
N TYR A 53 13.23 5.34 -2.89
CA TYR A 53 12.22 4.28 -2.92
C TYR A 53 12.83 2.90 -3.12
N ASN A 54 12.22 1.91 -2.48
CA ASN A 54 12.39 0.52 -2.89
C ASN A 54 11.85 0.36 -4.33
N PRO A 55 12.70 -0.01 -5.31
CA PRO A 55 12.31 -0.02 -6.73
C PRO A 55 11.26 -1.09 -7.06
N ASP A 56 11.29 -2.22 -6.34
CA ASP A 56 10.30 -3.29 -6.52
C ASP A 56 8.92 -2.83 -6.04
N TYR A 57 8.85 -2.19 -4.87
CA TYR A 57 7.59 -1.68 -4.34
C TYR A 57 7.04 -0.51 -5.15
N GLN A 58 7.90 0.38 -5.65
CA GLN A 58 7.47 1.45 -6.56
C GLN A 58 6.90 0.88 -7.86
N THR A 59 7.60 -0.11 -8.44
CA THR A 59 7.12 -0.83 -9.64
C THR A 59 5.81 -1.55 -9.35
N PHE A 60 5.66 -2.14 -8.15
CA PHE A 60 4.43 -2.77 -7.73
C PHE A 60 3.26 -1.80 -7.73
N ARG A 61 3.38 -0.67 -7.03
CA ARG A 61 2.30 0.34 -6.94
C ARG A 61 1.96 0.91 -8.32
N GLN A 62 2.95 1.22 -9.15
CA GLN A 62 2.73 1.95 -10.41
C GLN A 62 2.35 1.07 -11.60
N LYS A 63 2.91 -0.15 -11.68
CA LYS A 63 2.86 -0.97 -12.89
C LYS A 63 2.22 -2.34 -12.66
N THR A 64 2.63 -3.05 -11.61
CA THR A 64 2.16 -4.42 -11.35
C THR A 64 0.72 -4.42 -10.82
N PHE A 65 0.48 -3.64 -9.78
CA PHE A 65 -0.85 -3.43 -9.20
C PHE A 65 -1.56 -2.30 -9.93
N GLY A 66 -0.92 -1.15 -10.11
CA GLY A 66 -1.46 0.01 -10.81
C GLY A 66 -2.47 0.80 -9.96
N LEU A 67 -1.97 1.58 -9.02
CA LEU A 67 -2.75 2.45 -8.16
C LEU A 67 -3.01 3.83 -8.78
N GLU A 68 -3.96 4.55 -8.18
CA GLU A 68 -4.11 5.97 -8.42
C GLU A 68 -2.86 6.76 -8.00
N GLU A 69 -2.46 7.70 -8.86
CA GLU A 69 -1.30 8.56 -8.65
C GLU A 69 -1.78 10.02 -8.65
N PRO A 70 -2.13 10.59 -7.47
CA PRO A 70 -2.75 11.90 -7.40
C PRO A 70 -1.76 13.04 -7.64
N PHE A 71 -0.47 12.84 -7.41
CA PHE A 71 0.52 13.92 -7.37
C PHE A 71 1.35 14.06 -8.65
N ARG A 72 2.09 15.17 -8.75
CA ARG A 72 2.92 15.51 -9.92
C ARG A 72 4.28 14.81 -9.93
N ASN A 73 4.48 13.80 -9.10
CA ASN A 73 5.72 13.03 -9.00
C ASN A 73 5.42 11.62 -8.48
N GLY A 74 6.27 10.64 -8.81
CA GLY A 74 6.15 9.27 -8.33
C GLY A 74 6.80 9.01 -6.97
N MET A 75 7.29 10.06 -6.29
CA MET A 75 7.91 9.99 -4.97
C MET A 75 6.90 10.20 -3.82
N MET A 76 5.71 10.67 -4.12
CA MET A 76 4.65 10.87 -3.15
C MET A 76 3.64 9.73 -3.29
N GLN A 77 3.79 8.69 -2.47
CA GLN A 77 2.90 7.54 -2.46
C GLN A 77 1.83 7.76 -1.39
N SER A 78 0.71 8.36 -1.78
CA SER A 78 -0.42 8.67 -0.90
C SER A 78 -1.04 7.43 -0.26
N VAL A 79 -1.81 7.63 0.81
CA VAL A 79 -2.85 6.67 1.22
C VAL A 79 -3.70 6.34 0.00
N SER A 80 -3.86 5.04 -0.27
CA SER A 80 -4.64 4.59 -1.43
C SER A 80 -6.12 4.52 -1.09
N LYS A 81 -6.97 4.87 -2.05
CA LYS A 81 -8.43 4.71 -2.02
C LYS A 81 -8.88 3.41 -2.70
N ASN A 82 -7.95 2.60 -3.22
CA ASN A 82 -8.25 1.32 -3.86
C ASN A 82 -8.57 0.26 -2.79
N PRO A 83 -9.81 -0.26 -2.71
CA PRO A 83 -10.24 -1.20 -1.66
C PRO A 83 -9.53 -2.55 -1.73
N VAL A 84 -9.07 -2.97 -2.92
CA VAL A 84 -8.30 -4.22 -3.09
C VAL A 84 -6.92 -4.05 -2.46
N PHE A 85 -6.26 -2.93 -2.74
CA PHE A 85 -4.94 -2.62 -2.18
C PHE A 85 -5.00 -2.45 -0.67
N GLN A 86 -5.99 -1.70 -0.17
CA GLN A 86 -6.21 -1.51 1.27
C GLN A 86 -6.36 -2.85 1.99
N ARG A 87 -7.15 -3.79 1.44
CA ARG A 87 -7.28 -5.14 1.99
C ARG A 87 -5.98 -5.92 1.93
N MET A 88 -5.34 -6.00 0.76
CA MET A 88 -4.08 -6.73 0.57
C MET A 88 -2.97 -6.23 1.51
N MET A 89 -2.85 -4.92 1.69
CA MET A 89 -1.85 -4.30 2.54
C MET A 89 -2.26 -4.27 4.01
N GLY A 90 -3.32 -4.97 4.41
CA GLY A 90 -3.73 -5.07 5.81
C GLY A 90 -4.08 -3.73 6.45
N VAL A 91 -4.64 -2.78 5.69
CA VAL A 91 -5.15 -1.52 6.22
C VAL A 91 -6.46 -1.82 6.96
N ARG A 92 -6.34 -2.15 8.25
CA ARG A 92 -7.46 -2.53 9.12
C ARG A 92 -8.29 -1.32 9.53
N TYR A 93 -7.62 -0.20 9.79
CA TYR A 93 -8.26 1.03 10.22
C TYR A 93 -7.94 2.21 9.30
N ILE A 94 -8.94 3.05 9.09
CA ILE A 94 -8.79 4.36 8.47
C ILE A 94 -9.40 5.39 9.41
N VAL A 95 -8.63 6.43 9.72
CA VAL A 95 -9.06 7.59 10.51
C VAL A 95 -9.35 8.72 9.53
N SER A 96 -10.59 9.21 9.53
CA SER A 96 -11.03 10.24 8.56
C SER A 96 -12.15 11.11 9.12
N ASP A 97 -12.23 12.37 8.71
CA ASP A 97 -13.37 13.25 8.97
C ASP A 97 -14.53 13.06 7.98
N SER A 98 -14.30 12.24 6.96
CA SER A 98 -15.20 11.93 5.87
C SER A 98 -15.61 10.45 5.91
N ASP A 99 -16.67 10.09 5.18
CA ASP A 99 -17.08 8.69 5.04
C ASP A 99 -16.03 7.89 4.25
N VAL A 100 -15.82 6.63 4.64
CA VAL A 100 -14.80 5.75 4.07
C VAL A 100 -15.50 4.53 3.44
N PRO A 101 -15.77 4.56 2.12
CA PRO A 101 -16.44 3.45 1.45
C PRO A 101 -15.70 2.13 1.62
N GLY A 102 -16.43 1.06 1.93
CA GLY A 102 -15.87 -0.27 2.20
C GLY A 102 -15.42 -0.50 3.64
N TYR A 103 -15.51 0.52 4.52
CA TYR A 103 -15.21 0.39 5.94
C TYR A 103 -16.45 0.68 6.79
N THR A 104 -16.50 0.10 7.98
CA THR A 104 -17.56 0.36 8.96
C THR A 104 -17.07 1.38 9.98
N LEU A 105 -17.81 2.47 10.17
CA LEU A 105 -17.55 3.41 11.27
C LEU A 105 -17.76 2.71 12.63
N VAL A 106 -16.70 2.57 13.42
CA VAL A 106 -16.75 1.91 14.74
C VAL A 106 -16.79 2.91 15.89
N LYS A 107 -16.20 4.09 15.74
CA LYS A 107 -16.15 5.12 16.79
C LYS A 107 -15.90 6.51 16.19
N LYS A 108 -16.22 7.56 16.95
CA LYS A 108 -15.86 8.96 16.62
C LYS A 108 -15.09 9.61 17.76
N CYS A 109 -14.05 10.36 17.41
CA CYS A 109 -13.26 11.23 18.28
C CYS A 109 -13.46 12.68 17.80
N GLY A 110 -14.48 13.36 18.33
CA GLY A 110 -14.91 14.67 17.81
C GLY A 110 -15.51 14.53 16.41
N THR A 111 -14.94 15.22 15.42
CA THR A 111 -15.35 15.11 14.01
C THR A 111 -14.68 13.95 13.27
N THR A 112 -13.58 13.41 13.80
CA THR A 112 -12.82 12.33 13.19
C THR A 112 -13.45 10.98 13.51
N GLY A 113 -13.81 10.20 12.49
CA GLY A 113 -14.26 8.81 12.59
C GLY A 113 -13.11 7.80 12.55
N ILE A 114 -13.28 6.70 13.26
CA ILE A 114 -12.46 5.49 13.17
C ILE A 114 -13.28 4.48 12.37
N TYR A 115 -12.77 4.11 11.20
CA TYR A 115 -13.40 3.19 10.28
C TYR A 115 -12.61 1.87 10.26
N GLN A 116 -13.29 0.74 10.37
CA GLN A 116 -12.68 -0.60 10.43
C GLN A 116 -13.10 -1.46 9.23
N ASN A 117 -12.14 -2.18 8.65
CA ASN A 117 -12.36 -3.23 7.66
C ASN A 117 -11.89 -4.57 8.21
N LYS A 118 -12.83 -5.42 8.63
CA LYS A 118 -12.55 -6.74 9.20
C LYS A 118 -12.00 -7.74 8.17
N ASP A 119 -12.15 -7.44 6.88
CA ASP A 119 -11.66 -8.27 5.79
C ASP A 119 -10.23 -7.91 5.34
N ALA A 120 -9.54 -7.04 6.08
CA ALA A 120 -8.14 -6.72 5.85
C ALA A 120 -7.26 -7.98 6.02
N ALA A 121 -6.35 -8.19 5.07
CA ALA A 121 -5.37 -9.27 5.11
C ALA A 121 -4.41 -9.08 6.29
N PRO A 122 -3.97 -10.16 6.96
CA PRO A 122 -2.84 -10.05 7.87
C PRO A 122 -1.61 -9.54 7.12
N VAL A 123 -0.82 -8.66 7.74
CA VAL A 123 0.43 -8.17 7.12
C VAL A 123 1.43 -9.31 6.93
N MET A 124 1.33 -10.36 7.74
CA MET A 124 2.18 -11.55 7.74
C MET A 124 1.32 -12.80 8.02
N TYR A 125 1.37 -13.79 7.13
CA TYR A 125 0.58 -15.01 7.22
C TYR A 125 1.28 -16.19 6.52
N ALA A 126 0.88 -17.42 6.81
CA ALA A 126 1.30 -18.61 6.07
C ALA A 126 0.20 -19.14 5.15
N THR A 127 0.56 -19.70 4.00
CA THR A 127 -0.39 -20.29 3.05
C THR A 127 0.22 -21.37 2.14
N ASP A 128 -0.59 -22.37 1.81
CA ASP A 128 -0.38 -23.32 0.71
C ASP A 128 -1.13 -22.89 -0.57
N ARG A 129 -1.99 -21.85 -0.47
CA ARG A 129 -2.80 -21.36 -1.57
C ARG A 129 -2.02 -20.37 -2.42
N VAL A 130 -1.25 -20.91 -3.36
CA VAL A 130 -0.33 -20.13 -4.19
C VAL A 130 -0.66 -20.17 -5.68
N MET A 131 -0.13 -19.18 -6.39
CA MET A 131 -0.08 -19.07 -7.84
C MET A 131 1.35 -18.79 -8.25
N THR A 132 1.81 -19.35 -9.37
CA THR A 132 3.15 -19.06 -9.88
C THR A 132 3.22 -17.65 -10.48
N GLU A 133 4.40 -17.04 -10.49
CA GLU A 133 4.60 -15.74 -11.13
C GLU A 133 4.24 -15.76 -12.63
N GLU A 134 4.47 -16.88 -13.30
CA GLU A 134 4.14 -17.08 -14.71
C GLU A 134 2.63 -17.18 -14.97
N GLU A 135 1.85 -17.76 -14.06
CA GLU A 135 0.39 -17.71 -14.09
C GLU A 135 -0.11 -16.29 -13.83
N TYR A 136 0.44 -15.63 -12.81
CA TYR A 136 0.07 -14.26 -12.45
C TYR A 136 0.29 -13.28 -13.62
N LYS A 137 1.41 -13.40 -14.34
CA LYS A 137 1.72 -12.53 -15.51
C LYS A 137 0.70 -12.64 -16.65
N LYS A 138 -0.08 -13.72 -16.72
CA LYS A 138 -1.15 -13.89 -17.72
C LYS A 138 -2.42 -13.14 -17.33
N LEU A 139 -2.57 -12.76 -16.06
CA LEU A 139 -3.74 -12.05 -15.59
C LEU A 139 -3.79 -10.64 -16.17
N THR A 140 -5.01 -10.23 -16.54
CA THR A 140 -5.28 -8.89 -17.05
C THR A 140 -6.12 -8.12 -16.05
N PHE A 141 -6.28 -6.81 -16.25
CA PHE A 141 -7.12 -6.00 -15.37
C PHE A 141 -8.59 -6.41 -15.47
N PRO A 142 -9.32 -6.53 -14.33
CA PRO A 142 -8.89 -6.24 -12.95
C PRO A 142 -8.32 -7.45 -12.20
N TYR A 143 -8.32 -8.62 -12.82
CA TYR A 143 -7.92 -9.89 -12.25
C TYR A 143 -6.50 -9.89 -11.66
N ASN A 144 -5.56 -9.17 -12.27
CA ASN A 144 -4.21 -9.02 -11.72
C ASN A 144 -4.19 -8.31 -10.34
N GLN A 145 -5.13 -7.40 -10.06
CA GLN A 145 -5.21 -6.76 -8.74
C GLN A 145 -5.86 -7.70 -7.71
N THR A 146 -6.96 -8.34 -8.09
CA THR A 146 -7.81 -9.08 -7.14
C THR A 146 -7.27 -10.47 -6.82
N ALA A 147 -6.38 -11.03 -7.65
CA ALA A 147 -5.73 -12.32 -7.37
C ALA A 147 -5.00 -12.35 -6.03
N PHE A 148 -4.43 -11.22 -5.57
CA PHE A 148 -3.75 -11.12 -4.27
C PHE A 148 -4.68 -11.31 -3.05
N LEU A 149 -6.00 -11.30 -3.24
CA LEU A 149 -6.98 -11.62 -2.19
C LEU A 149 -7.33 -13.12 -2.13
N GLU A 150 -6.92 -13.88 -3.13
CA GLU A 150 -7.28 -15.30 -3.27
C GLU A 150 -6.06 -16.24 -3.30
N TYR A 151 -4.91 -15.74 -3.75
CA TYR A 151 -3.65 -16.48 -3.91
C TYR A 151 -2.45 -15.63 -3.49
N ALA A 152 -1.42 -16.28 -2.95
CA ALA A 152 -0.09 -15.69 -2.87
C ALA A 152 0.72 -16.03 -4.12
N VAL A 153 1.40 -15.03 -4.72
CA VAL A 153 2.21 -15.22 -5.93
C VAL A 153 3.64 -15.57 -5.54
N VAL A 154 4.17 -16.68 -6.07
CA VAL A 154 5.51 -17.20 -5.74
C VAL A 154 6.30 -17.59 -7.00
N GLY A 155 7.62 -17.59 -6.92
CA GLY A 155 8.49 -17.81 -8.10
C GLY A 155 8.46 -19.25 -8.65
N GLU A 156 8.46 -20.25 -7.79
CA GLU A 156 8.44 -21.67 -8.18
C GLU A 156 7.47 -22.46 -7.29
N HIS A 157 6.60 -23.27 -7.90
CA HIS A 157 5.71 -24.20 -7.21
C HIS A 157 5.46 -25.45 -8.05
N THR A 158 5.48 -26.63 -7.42
CA THR A 158 5.41 -27.94 -8.10
C THR A 158 3.99 -28.49 -8.28
N GLU A 159 2.99 -27.95 -7.60
CA GLU A 159 1.60 -28.41 -7.73
C GLU A 159 0.70 -27.27 -8.20
N SER A 160 0.09 -27.43 -9.39
CA SER A 160 -1.05 -26.63 -9.82
C SER A 160 -2.28 -27.51 -9.65
N SER A 161 -3.13 -27.15 -8.69
CA SER A 161 -4.50 -27.66 -8.62
C SER A 161 -5.41 -26.63 -9.26
N ASP A 162 -6.35 -27.13 -10.07
CA ASP A 162 -7.25 -26.38 -10.94
C ASP A 162 -7.56 -24.95 -10.47
N GLN A 163 -6.87 -24.02 -11.11
CA GLN A 163 -7.06 -22.59 -10.93
C GLN A 163 -8.26 -22.18 -11.80
N ASN A 164 -9.46 -22.36 -11.26
CA ASN A 164 -10.67 -21.74 -11.80
C ASN A 164 -10.60 -20.23 -11.53
N ILE A 165 -9.71 -19.55 -12.26
CA ILE A 165 -9.45 -18.13 -12.14
C ILE A 165 -10.63 -17.39 -12.77
N MET A 166 -11.53 -16.99 -11.88
CA MET A 166 -12.17 -15.69 -11.89
C MET A 166 -13.21 -15.45 -13.00
N THR A 167 -14.46 -15.80 -12.69
CA THR A 167 -15.67 -15.26 -13.34
C THR A 167 -16.38 -14.22 -12.46
N ALA A 168 -15.67 -13.55 -11.55
CA ALA A 168 -16.28 -12.64 -10.57
C ALA A 168 -16.46 -11.19 -11.06
N TYR A 169 -15.87 -10.82 -12.21
CA TYR A 169 -15.86 -9.43 -12.70
C TYR A 169 -16.36 -9.35 -14.13
N GLU A 170 -17.52 -8.74 -14.29
CA GLU A 170 -18.20 -8.64 -15.58
C GLU A 170 -17.78 -7.36 -16.31
N PRO A 171 -17.40 -7.44 -17.60
CA PRO A 171 -17.09 -6.25 -18.38
C PRO A 171 -18.36 -5.40 -18.57
N VAL A 172 -18.23 -4.09 -18.39
CA VAL A 172 -19.33 -3.15 -18.51
C VAL A 172 -19.02 -2.03 -19.50
N SER A 173 -20.07 -1.53 -20.14
CA SER A 173 -19.97 -0.35 -21.01
C SER A 173 -20.40 0.90 -20.26
N LEU A 174 -19.51 1.90 -20.22
CA LEU A 174 -19.79 3.18 -19.60
C LEU A 174 -20.44 4.13 -20.60
N LYS A 175 -21.65 4.63 -20.29
CA LYS A 175 -22.35 5.65 -21.08
C LYS A 175 -22.33 7.00 -20.38
N MET A 176 -22.10 8.07 -21.15
CA MET A 176 -22.11 9.44 -20.63
C MET A 176 -23.55 9.93 -20.48
N ALA A 177 -23.93 10.38 -19.28
CA ALA A 177 -25.21 11.03 -19.01
C ALA A 177 -24.98 12.46 -18.47
N ASN A 178 -25.63 13.43 -19.11
CA ASN A 178 -25.76 14.86 -18.77
C ASN A 178 -24.47 15.68 -18.45
N ASN A 179 -24.35 16.86 -19.08
CA ASN A 179 -23.35 17.86 -18.73
C ASN A 179 -23.92 18.81 -17.67
N ARG A 180 -23.40 18.82 -16.44
CA ARG A 180 -23.52 19.98 -15.55
C ARG A 180 -22.15 20.60 -15.38
N THR A 181 -21.99 21.81 -15.91
CA THR A 181 -20.77 22.62 -15.80
C THR A 181 -20.86 23.48 -14.54
N THR A 182 -19.92 23.31 -13.61
CA THR A 182 -19.61 24.32 -12.59
C THR A 182 -18.13 24.68 -12.72
N GLY A 183 -17.86 25.93 -13.13
CA GLY A 183 -16.54 26.56 -13.00
C GLY A 183 -15.33 25.76 -13.53
N GLY A 184 -15.18 25.65 -14.86
CA GLY A 184 -13.92 25.24 -15.50
C GLY A 184 -13.56 23.75 -15.44
N ALA A 185 -14.43 22.90 -14.89
CA ALA A 185 -14.38 21.44 -15.00
C ALA A 185 -15.76 20.93 -15.46
N GLU A 186 -15.78 19.91 -16.32
CA GLU A 186 -17.03 19.18 -16.67
C GLU A 186 -17.23 18.05 -15.67
N GLN A 187 -18.36 18.07 -14.96
CA GLN A 187 -18.82 16.95 -14.15
C GLN A 187 -19.87 16.16 -14.93
N LYS A 188 -19.69 14.84 -15.02
CA LYS A 188 -20.60 13.93 -15.74
C LYS A 188 -20.95 12.72 -14.88
N THR A 189 -22.09 12.12 -15.19
CA THR A 189 -22.60 10.94 -14.50
C THR A 189 -22.63 9.74 -15.46
N MET A 190 -22.30 8.52 -15.01
CA MET A 190 -22.36 7.31 -15.86
C MET A 190 -23.18 6.18 -15.22
N GLN A 191 -24.21 5.67 -15.91
CA GLN A 191 -25.22 4.68 -15.43
C GLN A 191 -24.79 3.19 -15.51
N GLN A 192 -25.19 2.34 -14.53
CA GLN A 192 -24.91 0.89 -14.37
C GLN A 192 -25.96 0.16 -13.47
N GLU A 193 -26.10 -1.17 -13.49
CA GLU A 193 -27.09 -1.92 -12.65
C GLU A 193 -26.42 -2.86 -11.60
N GLY A 194 -26.75 -2.77 -10.30
CA GLY A 194 -26.46 -3.82 -9.28
C GLY A 194 -25.97 -3.38 -7.87
N GLN A 195 -26.07 -4.28 -6.86
CA GLN A 195 -25.73 -4.14 -5.41
C GLN A 195 -24.21 -4.08 -5.10
N LYS A 196 -23.79 -3.59 -3.90
CA LYS A 196 -22.38 -3.44 -3.39
C LYS A 196 -21.26 -3.84 -4.34
N GLN A 197 -21.07 -3.03 -5.37
CA GLN A 197 -20.13 -3.29 -6.45
C GLN A 197 -18.90 -2.40 -6.32
N ILE A 198 -17.79 -2.87 -6.88
CA ILE A 198 -16.64 -2.04 -7.21
C ILE A 198 -16.61 -1.87 -8.72
N LEU A 199 -16.54 -0.62 -9.14
CA LEU A 199 -16.18 -0.28 -10.50
C LEU A 199 -14.66 -0.25 -10.65
N PHE A 200 -14.14 -1.21 -11.39
CA PHE A 200 -12.76 -1.21 -11.86
C PHE A 200 -12.70 -0.48 -13.19
N LEU A 201 -11.97 0.64 -13.25
CA LEU A 201 -11.83 1.46 -14.44
C LEU A 201 -10.37 1.71 -14.77
N ARG A 202 -9.96 1.41 -16.00
CA ARG A 202 -8.62 1.69 -16.50
C ARG A 202 -8.69 2.31 -17.88
N PHE A 203 -7.89 3.34 -18.12
CA PHE A 203 -7.74 3.92 -19.46
C PHE A 203 -6.40 4.62 -19.62
N ARG A 204 -5.95 4.72 -20.87
CA ARG A 204 -4.79 5.51 -21.25
C ARG A 204 -5.17 6.96 -21.52
N VAL A 205 -4.35 7.89 -21.03
CA VAL A 205 -4.47 9.32 -21.31
C VAL A 205 -3.41 9.75 -22.33
N ASP A 206 -3.86 10.12 -23.53
CA ASP A 206 -3.03 10.78 -24.53
C ASP A 206 -3.20 12.31 -24.40
N ASN A 207 -2.23 12.98 -23.78
CA ASN A 207 -2.24 14.44 -23.61
C ASN A 207 -1.82 15.17 -24.90
N ALA A 208 -2.69 16.03 -25.45
CA ALA A 208 -2.37 16.83 -26.64
C ALA A 208 -1.51 18.07 -26.33
N HIS A 209 -1.40 18.46 -25.07
CA HIS A 209 -0.58 19.56 -24.58
C HIS A 209 0.40 19.06 -23.51
N PRO A 210 1.52 18.41 -23.91
CA PRO A 210 2.41 17.73 -22.98
C PRO A 210 3.09 18.65 -21.96
N ASN A 211 3.09 19.97 -22.15
CA ASN A 211 3.57 20.98 -21.20
C ASN A 211 2.51 21.42 -20.17
N LYS A 212 1.37 20.75 -20.11
CA LYS A 212 0.31 20.96 -19.12
C LYS A 212 -0.01 19.65 -18.42
N ASP A 213 -0.25 19.74 -17.12
CA ASP A 213 -0.75 18.60 -16.35
C ASP A 213 -2.14 18.18 -16.87
N VAL A 214 -2.46 16.89 -16.74
CA VAL A 214 -3.81 16.36 -16.89
C VAL A 214 -4.21 15.70 -15.58
N ALA A 215 -5.42 15.95 -15.12
CA ALA A 215 -5.99 15.28 -13.96
C ALA A 215 -7.42 14.85 -14.27
N VAL A 216 -7.79 13.68 -13.77
CA VAL A 216 -9.14 13.13 -13.87
C VAL A 216 -9.52 12.61 -12.49
N TRP A 217 -10.75 12.88 -12.08
CA TRP A 217 -11.32 12.34 -10.85
C TRP A 217 -12.48 11.41 -11.18
N ILE A 218 -12.51 10.25 -10.52
CA ILE A 218 -13.65 9.33 -10.53
C ILE A 218 -14.09 9.16 -9.07
N ASN A 219 -15.32 9.57 -8.73
CA ASN A 219 -15.82 9.63 -7.36
C ASN A 219 -14.82 10.26 -6.36
N GLY A 220 -14.17 11.35 -6.78
CA GLY A 220 -13.18 12.06 -5.95
C GLY A 220 -11.81 11.37 -5.83
N ILE A 221 -11.61 10.18 -6.42
CA ILE A 221 -10.30 9.54 -6.55
C ILE A 221 -9.59 10.19 -7.74
N ARG A 222 -8.41 10.75 -7.50
CA ARG A 222 -7.66 11.52 -8.50
C ARG A 222 -6.52 10.71 -9.10
N ASN A 223 -6.42 10.72 -10.42
CA ASN A 223 -5.16 10.44 -11.10
C ASN A 223 -4.64 11.70 -11.80
N LYS A 224 -3.31 11.82 -11.85
CA LYS A 224 -2.63 12.94 -12.48
C LYS A 224 -1.48 12.48 -13.36
N LEU A 225 -1.41 13.06 -14.57
CA LEU A 225 -0.26 13.03 -15.46
C LEU A 225 0.39 14.43 -15.40
N SER A 226 1.59 14.52 -14.85
CA SER A 226 2.32 15.80 -14.82
C SER A 226 2.73 16.26 -16.22
N ALA A 227 2.92 17.56 -16.40
CA ALA A 227 3.56 18.12 -17.59
C ALA A 227 4.96 17.51 -17.79
N LYS A 228 5.34 17.26 -19.05
CA LYS A 228 6.59 16.61 -19.45
C LYS A 228 7.84 17.42 -19.10
N ASP A 229 7.71 18.73 -19.00
CA ASP A 229 8.75 19.68 -18.57
C ASP A 229 8.81 19.86 -17.04
N HIS A 230 7.94 19.18 -16.28
CA HIS A 230 8.05 19.14 -14.83
C HIS A 230 9.30 18.38 -14.40
N VAL A 231 10.06 18.93 -13.45
CA VAL A 231 11.31 18.33 -12.93
C VAL A 231 11.13 16.89 -12.43
N TYR A 232 9.91 16.55 -11.98
CA TYR A 232 9.54 15.21 -11.55
C TYR A 232 8.43 14.61 -12.41
N TYR A 233 8.57 14.70 -13.74
CA TYR A 233 7.60 14.12 -14.66
C TYR A 233 7.28 12.66 -14.28
N ASN A 234 6.03 12.39 -13.91
CA ASN A 234 5.59 11.16 -13.25
C ASN A 234 5.26 10.01 -14.21
N GLU A 235 5.27 10.26 -15.52
CA GLU A 235 4.98 9.27 -16.57
C GLU A 235 3.64 8.53 -16.47
N ASN A 236 2.71 8.97 -15.60
CA ASN A 236 1.43 8.29 -15.34
C ASN A 236 0.45 8.42 -16.52
N LYS A 237 0.66 7.62 -17.56
CA LYS A 237 -0.17 7.63 -18.78
C LYS A 237 -1.36 6.67 -18.70
N ILE A 238 -1.42 5.83 -17.69
CA ILE A 238 -2.49 4.83 -17.50
C ILE A 238 -3.17 5.15 -16.18
N PHE A 239 -4.37 5.69 -16.25
CA PHE A 239 -5.15 5.98 -15.05
C PHE A 239 -5.95 4.74 -14.68
N THR A 240 -5.77 4.28 -13.45
CA THR A 240 -6.46 3.12 -12.88
C THR A 240 -7.24 3.54 -11.65
N TYR A 241 -8.45 3.01 -11.52
CA TYR A 241 -9.36 3.25 -10.42
C TYR A 241 -10.03 1.93 -10.01
N ALA A 242 -10.22 1.74 -8.71
CA ALA A 242 -11.15 0.77 -8.14
C ALA A 242 -12.07 1.55 -7.20
N VAL A 243 -13.33 1.71 -7.59
CA VAL A 243 -14.27 2.65 -6.96
C VAL A 243 -15.36 1.85 -6.26
N PRO A 244 -15.42 1.83 -4.92
CA PRO A 244 -16.57 1.28 -4.21
C PRO A 244 -17.82 2.10 -4.55
N LEU A 245 -18.88 1.41 -4.96
CA LEU A 245 -20.19 1.98 -5.23
C LEU A 245 -21.10 1.77 -4.00
N LYS A 246 -21.94 2.76 -3.72
CA LYS A 246 -22.99 2.63 -2.69
C LYS A 246 -24.09 1.69 -3.18
N ASP A 247 -24.87 1.15 -2.25
CA ASP A 247 -25.98 0.27 -2.60
C ASP A 247 -27.00 0.97 -3.51
N GLY A 248 -27.23 0.39 -4.68
CA GLY A 248 -28.11 0.96 -5.70
C GLY A 248 -27.54 2.18 -6.43
N GLU A 249 -26.26 2.52 -6.22
CA GLU A 249 -25.58 3.56 -6.99
C GLU A 249 -25.28 3.03 -8.39
N ASP A 250 -26.11 3.45 -9.33
CA ASP A 250 -25.93 3.22 -10.75
C ASP A 250 -24.98 4.23 -11.39
N ASN A 251 -24.57 5.27 -10.67
CA ASN A 251 -24.04 6.48 -11.27
C ASN A 251 -22.69 6.89 -10.66
N ILE A 252 -21.63 7.01 -11.47
CA ILE A 252 -20.34 7.56 -11.00
C ILE A 252 -20.13 9.02 -11.42
N SER A 253 -19.53 9.82 -10.54
CA SER A 253 -19.11 11.19 -10.82
C SER A 253 -17.72 11.19 -11.47
N VAL A 254 -17.65 11.76 -12.68
CA VAL A 254 -16.39 11.98 -13.39
C VAL A 254 -16.12 13.48 -13.50
N THR A 255 -14.96 13.93 -13.03
CA THR A 255 -14.51 15.32 -13.17
C THR A 255 -13.26 15.37 -14.04
N PHE A 256 -13.32 16.13 -15.12
CA PHE A 256 -12.20 16.35 -16.03
C PHE A 256 -11.45 17.64 -15.69
N GLY A 257 -10.16 17.52 -15.39
CA GLY A 257 -9.28 18.68 -15.29
C GLY A 257 -9.12 19.37 -16.65
N LYS A 258 -8.84 20.68 -16.62
CA LYS A 258 -8.63 21.49 -17.83
C LYS A 258 -7.58 20.87 -18.74
N GLY A 259 -7.88 20.79 -20.04
CA GLY A 259 -6.92 20.34 -21.05
C GLY A 259 -7.60 19.79 -22.29
N LYS A 260 -6.78 19.38 -23.26
CA LYS A 260 -7.21 18.62 -24.43
C LYS A 260 -6.46 17.31 -24.42
N TYR A 261 -7.17 16.22 -24.15
CA TYR A 261 -6.59 14.89 -24.09
C TYR A 261 -7.61 13.87 -24.57
N ARG A 262 -7.10 12.75 -25.07
CA ARG A 262 -7.93 11.64 -25.56
C ARG A 262 -7.75 10.45 -24.63
N LEU A 263 -8.87 9.88 -24.21
CA LEU A 263 -8.89 8.63 -23.48
C LEU A 263 -8.91 7.47 -24.48
N ARG A 264 -8.07 6.46 -24.26
CA ARG A 264 -7.97 5.26 -25.11
C ARG A 264 -7.94 4.00 -24.27
N HIS A 265 -8.29 2.87 -24.90
CA HIS A 265 -8.24 1.55 -24.25
C HIS A 265 -9.02 1.53 -22.94
N VAL A 266 -10.23 2.10 -22.97
CA VAL A 266 -11.10 2.14 -21.79
C VAL A 266 -11.53 0.71 -21.47
N GLN A 267 -11.26 0.30 -20.25
CA GLN A 267 -11.64 -0.98 -19.68
C GLN A 267 -12.43 -0.71 -18.43
N ALA A 268 -13.62 -1.27 -18.32
CA ALA A 268 -14.49 -1.13 -17.18
C ALA A 268 -15.08 -2.49 -16.79
N TYR A 269 -15.04 -2.82 -15.51
CA TYR A 269 -15.56 -4.05 -14.97
C TYR A 269 -16.31 -3.77 -13.67
N LEU A 270 -17.37 -4.54 -13.42
CA LEU A 270 -18.11 -4.56 -12.17
C LEU A 270 -17.94 -5.91 -11.48
N GLY A 271 -17.77 -5.87 -10.17
CA GLY A 271 -17.86 -7.08 -9.35
C GLY A 271 -17.77 -6.74 -7.87
N SER A 272 -17.83 -7.77 -7.06
CA SER A 272 -17.68 -7.67 -5.60
C SER A 272 -16.33 -8.24 -5.19
N LEU A 273 -15.75 -7.74 -4.11
CA LEU A 273 -14.58 -8.42 -3.54
C LEU A 273 -15.02 -9.72 -2.88
N PRO A 274 -14.18 -10.76 -2.92
CA PRO A 274 -14.46 -11.99 -2.18
C PRO A 274 -14.46 -11.69 -0.67
N GLU A 275 -15.17 -12.51 0.10
CA GLU A 275 -15.03 -12.52 1.56
C GLU A 275 -13.57 -12.80 1.96
N ARG A 276 -13.19 -12.47 3.21
CA ARG A 276 -11.85 -12.79 3.71
C ARG A 276 -11.59 -14.29 3.61
N SER A 277 -10.56 -14.67 2.86
CA SER A 277 -10.26 -16.08 2.59
C SER A 277 -9.55 -16.74 3.77
N GLU A 278 -10.25 -17.62 4.47
CA GLU A 278 -9.68 -18.48 5.53
C GLU A 278 -8.73 -19.55 4.98
N LEU A 279 -8.81 -19.84 3.67
CA LEU A 279 -7.88 -20.74 2.99
C LEU A 279 -6.56 -20.04 2.65
N LEU A 280 -6.63 -18.79 2.16
CA LEU A 280 -5.43 -18.00 1.88
C LEU A 280 -4.74 -17.64 3.19
N TYR A 281 -5.46 -17.10 4.16
CA TYR A 281 -4.92 -16.69 5.46
C TYR A 281 -5.01 -17.82 6.48
N GLN A 282 -4.63 -19.04 6.09
CA GLN A 282 -4.81 -20.24 6.93
C GLN A 282 -4.16 -20.11 8.32
N SER A 283 -3.09 -19.31 8.43
CA SER A 283 -2.36 -19.05 9.69
C SER A 283 -1.85 -17.61 9.70
N GLU A 284 -2.14 -16.85 10.75
CA GLU A 284 -1.68 -15.48 10.96
C GLU A 284 -0.63 -15.45 12.08
N ILE A 285 0.41 -14.62 11.92
CA ILE A 285 1.42 -14.46 12.97
C ILE A 285 0.82 -13.74 14.18
N GLN A 286 1.14 -14.24 15.37
CA GLN A 286 0.90 -13.56 16.64
C GLN A 286 2.17 -12.82 17.02
N VAL A 287 2.21 -11.51 16.80
CA VAL A 287 3.40 -10.68 17.05
C VAL A 287 3.61 -10.48 18.54
N ASP A 288 4.83 -10.70 19.01
CA ASP A 288 5.25 -10.29 20.34
C ASP A 288 5.68 -8.82 20.30
N LYS A 289 4.77 -7.94 20.73
CA LYS A 289 5.02 -6.49 20.79
C LYS A 289 6.20 -6.12 21.69
N LYS A 290 6.59 -6.96 22.65
CA LYS A 290 7.75 -6.68 23.52
C LYS A 290 9.08 -7.02 22.87
N GLN A 291 9.08 -7.95 21.92
CA GLN A 291 10.28 -8.36 21.18
C GLN A 291 10.36 -7.71 19.79
N THR A 292 9.31 -7.00 19.39
CA THR A 292 9.24 -6.23 18.14
C THR A 292 9.65 -4.79 18.43
N GLU A 293 10.89 -4.46 18.11
CA GLU A 293 11.47 -3.13 18.32
C GLU A 293 12.48 -2.80 17.21
N ASP A 294 12.68 -1.51 16.95
CA ASP A 294 13.65 -0.96 15.99
C ASP A 294 13.60 -1.63 14.61
N ASN A 295 14.52 -2.57 14.36
CA ASN A 295 14.72 -3.26 13.10
C ASN A 295 14.30 -4.74 13.15
N VAL A 296 13.55 -5.14 14.19
CA VAL A 296 13.15 -6.52 14.47
C VAL A 296 11.63 -6.63 14.56
N ILE A 297 11.08 -7.65 13.90
CA ILE A 297 9.70 -8.11 14.13
C ILE A 297 9.78 -9.57 14.57
N GLN A 298 9.13 -9.92 15.68
CA GLN A 298 9.19 -11.27 16.24
C GLN A 298 7.82 -11.73 16.72
N GLY A 299 7.53 -13.02 16.57
CA GLY A 299 6.26 -13.60 16.96
C GLY A 299 6.20 -15.10 16.73
N THR A 300 5.02 -15.67 16.94
CA THR A 300 4.77 -17.10 16.75
C THR A 300 3.69 -17.34 15.72
N ILE A 301 3.78 -18.43 14.98
CA ILE A 301 2.76 -18.85 14.02
C ILE A 301 2.51 -20.35 14.14
N ARG A 302 1.25 -20.76 13.99
CA ARG A 302 0.86 -22.18 13.88
C ARG A 302 0.42 -22.47 12.45
N VAL A 303 1.33 -23.00 11.66
CA VAL A 303 1.12 -23.32 10.24
C VAL A 303 0.35 -24.63 10.09
N LYS A 304 -0.78 -24.61 9.37
CA LYS A 304 -1.63 -25.79 9.20
C LYS A 304 -1.09 -26.76 8.16
N LYS A 305 -0.48 -26.25 7.09
CA LYS A 305 0.11 -27.03 6.00
C LYS A 305 1.39 -26.39 5.50
N ASP A 306 2.33 -27.22 5.07
CA ASP A 306 3.56 -26.79 4.40
C ASP A 306 3.22 -25.83 3.25
N GLY A 307 4.01 -24.78 3.11
CA GLY A 307 3.78 -23.76 2.11
C GLY A 307 4.71 -22.57 2.26
N TRP A 308 4.12 -21.38 2.30
CA TRP A 308 4.82 -20.11 2.21
C TRP A 308 4.44 -19.18 3.34
N PHE A 309 5.44 -18.61 4.00
CA PHE A 309 5.27 -17.43 4.81
C PHE A 309 5.32 -16.19 3.91
N ILE A 310 4.21 -15.45 3.90
CA ILE A 310 3.95 -14.30 3.05
C ILE A 310 3.88 -13.05 3.91
N THR A 311 4.49 -11.97 3.44
CA THR A 311 4.33 -10.65 4.04
C THR A 311 3.86 -9.61 3.02
N SER A 312 3.39 -8.48 3.52
CA SER A 312 3.25 -7.22 2.75
C SER A 312 4.34 -6.21 3.14
N ILE A 313 5.53 -6.69 3.54
CA ILE A 313 6.73 -5.87 3.77
C ILE A 313 7.57 -5.90 2.48
N PRO A 314 7.92 -4.76 1.87
CA PRO A 314 8.71 -4.73 0.64
C PRO A 314 10.00 -5.55 0.74
N TYR A 315 10.27 -6.36 -0.29
CA TYR A 315 11.47 -7.17 -0.35
C TYR A 315 12.73 -6.30 -0.41
N ASP A 316 13.72 -6.61 0.42
CA ASP A 316 15.06 -6.06 0.36
C ASP A 316 16.06 -7.16 0.76
N LYS A 317 17.18 -7.26 0.05
CA LYS A 317 18.22 -8.28 0.29
C LYS A 317 18.89 -8.16 1.68
N HIS A 318 18.69 -7.05 2.38
CA HIS A 318 19.22 -6.83 3.72
C HIS A 318 18.26 -7.27 4.83
N PHE A 319 17.08 -7.79 4.48
CA PHE A 319 16.26 -8.54 5.43
C PHE A 319 16.85 -9.93 5.67
N LYS A 320 16.58 -10.45 6.86
CA LYS A 320 16.78 -11.85 7.23
C LYS A 320 15.53 -12.37 7.92
N ILE A 321 15.16 -13.61 7.62
CA ILE A 321 14.10 -14.34 8.33
C ILE A 321 14.75 -15.51 9.06
N TYR A 322 14.36 -15.71 10.31
CA TYR A 322 14.71 -16.87 11.12
C TYR A 322 13.43 -17.63 11.49
N ILE A 323 13.44 -18.95 11.26
CA ILE A 323 12.42 -19.88 11.70
C ILE A 323 13.06 -20.79 12.76
N ASP A 324 12.53 -20.77 13.98
CA ASP A 324 13.05 -21.53 15.13
C ASP A 324 14.56 -21.31 15.35
N GLY A 325 15.00 -20.05 15.21
CA GLY A 325 16.39 -19.63 15.37
C GLY A 325 17.31 -19.94 14.19
N LYS A 326 16.83 -20.60 13.13
CA LYS A 326 17.62 -20.91 11.93
C LYS A 326 17.33 -19.89 10.82
N GLU A 327 18.39 -19.31 10.25
CA GLU A 327 18.27 -18.39 9.11
C GLU A 327 17.69 -19.13 7.91
N THR A 328 16.68 -18.55 7.26
CA THR A 328 15.98 -19.12 6.12
C THR A 328 16.20 -18.26 4.89
N GLU A 329 16.30 -18.90 3.71
CA GLU A 329 16.40 -18.19 2.44
C GLU A 329 15.13 -17.37 2.19
N ILE A 330 15.30 -16.05 2.06
CA ILE A 330 14.21 -15.14 1.74
C ILE A 330 13.96 -15.11 0.24
N GLN A 331 12.70 -14.92 -0.14
CA GLN A 331 12.25 -14.90 -1.52
C GLN A 331 11.32 -13.71 -1.74
N LYS A 332 11.26 -13.25 -3.00
CA LYS A 332 10.29 -12.25 -3.43
C LYS A 332 8.96 -12.95 -3.70
N VAL A 333 7.96 -12.62 -2.89
CA VAL A 333 6.58 -13.10 -3.00
C VAL A 333 5.64 -11.95 -3.31
N ASN A 334 4.45 -12.24 -3.82
CA ASN A 334 3.47 -11.23 -4.24
C ASN A 334 4.12 -10.15 -5.13
N THR A 335 5.05 -10.57 -5.98
CA THR A 335 5.83 -9.77 -6.95
C THR A 335 6.81 -8.72 -6.38
N ALA A 336 6.69 -8.31 -5.11
CA ALA A 336 7.50 -7.23 -4.54
C ALA A 336 7.75 -7.32 -3.03
N PHE A 337 7.25 -8.35 -2.36
CA PHE A 337 7.25 -8.45 -0.91
C PHE A 337 8.15 -9.58 -0.41
N LEU A 338 8.53 -9.47 0.85
CA LEU A 338 9.35 -10.45 1.54
C LEU A 338 8.52 -11.70 1.87
N GLY A 339 9.11 -12.87 1.69
CA GLY A 339 8.55 -14.14 2.14
C GLY A 339 9.60 -15.24 2.17
N CYS A 340 9.21 -16.44 2.56
CA CYS A 340 10.04 -17.65 2.50
C CYS A 340 9.16 -18.90 2.55
N LYS A 341 9.74 -20.07 2.30
CA LYS A 341 9.06 -21.34 2.57
C LYS A 341 8.94 -21.57 4.08
N ILE A 342 7.87 -22.24 4.48
CA ILE A 342 7.62 -22.62 5.89
C ILE A 342 6.92 -23.97 5.94
N GLU A 343 7.35 -24.82 6.89
CA GLU A 343 6.76 -26.13 7.12
C GLU A 343 5.53 -26.02 8.02
N SER A 344 4.69 -27.05 8.05
CA SER A 344 3.59 -27.17 9.00
C SER A 344 4.13 -27.40 10.41
N GLY A 345 3.50 -26.75 11.40
CA GLY A 345 3.97 -26.81 12.78
C GLY A 345 3.77 -25.51 13.54
N ASN A 346 4.27 -25.49 14.78
CA ASN A 346 4.38 -24.26 15.55
C ASN A 346 5.80 -23.74 15.37
N HIS A 347 5.92 -22.48 14.96
CA HIS A 347 7.20 -21.85 14.68
C HIS A 347 7.33 -20.52 15.40
N GLU A 348 8.54 -20.24 15.86
CA GLU A 348 8.98 -18.90 16.20
C GLU A 348 9.56 -18.23 14.95
N LEU A 349 9.05 -17.04 14.63
CA LEU A 349 9.49 -16.24 13.49
C LEU A 349 10.17 -14.96 13.97
N LYS A 350 11.30 -14.65 13.36
CA LYS A 350 12.01 -13.38 13.56
C LYS A 350 12.47 -12.79 12.23
N ILE A 351 12.03 -11.58 11.94
CA ILE A 351 12.45 -10.78 10.78
C ILE A 351 13.38 -9.68 11.28
N ILE A 352 14.55 -9.53 10.66
CA ILE A 352 15.54 -8.49 11.01
C ILE A 352 15.94 -7.73 9.75
N TYR A 353 15.94 -6.40 9.82
CA TYR A 353 16.50 -5.54 8.76
C TYR A 353 17.92 -5.08 9.10
N HIS A 354 18.87 -5.29 8.19
CA HIS A 354 20.25 -4.82 8.34
C HIS A 354 20.57 -3.64 7.43
N ALA A 355 20.29 -2.42 7.91
CA ALA A 355 20.52 -1.21 7.11
C ALA A 355 21.97 -1.14 6.56
N PRO A 356 22.13 -1.03 5.22
CA PRO A 356 23.45 -1.03 4.60
C PRO A 356 24.29 0.17 5.07
N GLY A 357 25.58 -0.08 5.36
CA GLY A 357 26.51 0.95 5.80
C GLY A 357 26.45 1.28 7.29
N THR A 358 25.55 0.69 8.09
CA THR A 358 25.46 0.94 9.54
C THR A 358 26.80 0.69 10.26
N THR A 359 27.47 -0.43 9.97
CA THR A 359 28.77 -0.76 10.56
C THR A 359 29.84 0.25 10.17
N THR A 360 29.90 0.62 8.89
CA THR A 360 30.84 1.64 8.38
C THR A 360 30.59 3.00 9.01
N GLY A 361 29.31 3.40 9.14
CA GLY A 361 28.90 4.63 9.79
C GLY A 361 29.37 4.69 11.24
N LYS A 362 29.16 3.61 12.02
CA LYS A 362 29.65 3.51 13.41
C LYS A 362 31.16 3.69 13.51
N ILE A 363 31.93 3.06 12.62
CA ILE A 363 33.40 3.18 12.59
C ILE A 363 33.82 4.63 12.30
N LEU A 364 33.23 5.27 11.29
CA LEU A 364 33.55 6.65 10.92
C LEU A 364 33.18 7.64 12.03
N SER A 365 32.03 7.45 12.70
CA SER A 365 31.64 8.27 13.85
C SER A 365 32.64 8.16 15.00
N LEU A 366 33.13 6.95 15.31
CA LEU A 366 34.15 6.75 16.34
C LEU A 366 35.48 7.43 15.99
N ILE A 367 35.91 7.34 14.74
CA ILE A 367 37.10 8.05 14.24
C ILE A 367 36.92 9.56 14.38
N GLY A 368 35.75 10.10 14.03
CA GLY A 368 35.40 11.51 14.18
C GLY A 368 35.46 11.98 15.64
N ILE A 369 34.87 11.22 16.56
CA ILE A 369 34.92 11.52 18.00
C ILE A 369 36.35 11.49 18.52
N ALA A 370 37.14 10.49 18.15
CA ALA A 370 38.54 10.39 18.54
C ALA A 370 39.36 11.59 18.02
N GLY A 371 39.14 11.99 16.77
CA GLY A 371 39.75 13.18 16.19
C GLY A 371 39.36 14.47 16.93
N PHE A 372 38.07 14.64 17.25
CA PHE A 372 37.57 15.78 18.00
C PHE A 372 38.16 15.88 19.41
N LEU A 373 38.19 14.76 20.15
CA LEU A 373 38.81 14.70 21.48
C LEU A 373 40.30 15.03 21.43
N LEU A 374 41.01 14.58 20.39
CA LEU A 374 42.42 14.90 20.19
C LEU A 374 42.66 16.39 19.95
N VAL A 375 41.77 17.07 19.22
CA VAL A 375 41.81 18.54 19.06
C VAL A 375 41.61 19.24 20.41
N LEU A 376 40.58 18.86 21.18
CA LEU A 376 40.29 19.45 22.50
C LEU A 376 41.46 19.29 23.48
N VAL A 377 42.10 18.11 23.51
CA VAL A 377 43.27 17.86 24.35
C VAL A 377 44.45 18.74 23.93
N ARG A 378 44.67 18.92 22.63
CA ARG A 378 45.73 19.81 22.11
C ARG A 378 45.48 21.27 22.48
N GLU A 379 44.25 21.75 22.39
CA GLU A 379 43.90 23.13 22.78
C GLU A 379 44.07 23.38 24.27
N LYS A 380 43.59 22.46 25.13
CA LYS A 380 43.80 22.57 26.58
C LYS A 380 45.28 22.58 26.95
N ARG A 381 46.11 21.75 26.29
CA ARG A 381 47.56 21.75 26.49
C ARG A 381 48.21 23.08 26.06
N LYS A 382 47.78 23.67 24.93
CA LYS A 382 48.25 24.99 24.50
C LYS A 382 47.90 26.08 25.52
N GLN A 383 46.65 26.14 25.98
CA GLN A 383 46.22 27.12 27.00
C GLN A 383 46.99 26.97 28.33
N LYS A 384 47.29 25.74 28.74
CA LYS A 384 48.07 25.48 29.97
C LYS A 384 49.56 25.85 29.85
N ASN A 385 50.10 25.90 28.63
CA ASN A 385 51.48 26.34 28.37
C ASN A 385 51.60 27.84 28.10
N THR A 386 50.49 28.58 28.01
CA THR A 386 50.46 30.03 27.76
C THR A 386 50.04 30.83 29.00
N ARG A 387 49.72 30.15 30.10
CA ARG A 387 49.62 30.69 31.47
C ARG A 387 50.84 30.22 32.25
#